data_AF-A0A7V9AHI5-F1
#
_entry.id   AF-A0A7V9AHI5-F1
#
_cell.length_a   1.000
_cell.length_b   1.000
_cell.length_c   1.000
_cell.angle_alpha   90.00
_cell.angle_beta   90.00
_cell.angle_gamma   90.00
#
_symmetry.space_group_name_H-M   'P 1'
#
loop_
_entity.id
_entity.type
_entity.pdbx_description
1 polymer ?
#
loop_
_entity_poly.entity_id
_entity_poly.type
_entity_poly.pdbx_seq_one_letter_code
_entity_poly.pdbx_strand_id
1 'polypeptide(L)'
;QVVHTSRFGVPATLNFEVVVSREEELPRAEETLLALLDRLAREPAAPGGLELAQKQLRADWHRLARDADRLGFEIGHFQVMDSWRTLQPYLEARDQTSLQDVQRLAARYFVAENRSIGIVRPPETAAAAREGL
;
A
#
# COMPACT_ATOMS: atom_id res chain seq x y z
N GLN A 1 -20.61 5.20 -1.77
CA GLN A 1 -19.13 5.11 -1.88
C GLN A 1 -18.68 4.16 -0.79
N VAL A 2 -18.14 2.99 -1.14
CA VAL A 2 -17.69 2.00 -0.15
C VAL A 2 -16.34 2.47 0.39
N VAL A 3 -16.25 2.78 1.68
CA VAL A 3 -14.99 3.13 2.36
C VAL A 3 -14.53 1.89 3.10
N HIS A 4 -13.80 1.02 2.39
CA HIS A 4 -13.16 -0.14 3.02
C HIS A 4 -11.69 0.16 3.27
N THR A 5 -11.25 0.06 4.52
CA THR A 5 -9.83 0.21 4.87
C THR A 5 -9.19 -1.17 4.85
N SER A 6 -8.27 -1.40 3.92
CA SER A 6 -7.55 -2.68 3.84
C SER A 6 -6.55 -2.88 4.99
N ARG A 7 -6.39 -1.90 5.89
CA ARG A 7 -5.61 -1.96 7.13
C ARG A 7 -6.18 -0.99 8.16
N PHE A 8 -6.20 -1.44 9.41
CA PHE A 8 -6.68 -0.73 10.60
C PHE A 8 -6.23 0.73 10.64
N GLY A 9 -7.19 1.66 10.67
CA GLY A 9 -6.93 3.08 10.84
C GLY A 9 -7.93 3.96 10.11
N VAL A 10 -8.61 4.83 10.85
CA VAL A 10 -9.19 6.05 10.32
C VAL A 10 -8.34 7.22 10.82
N PRO A 11 -7.85 8.12 9.94
CA PRO A 11 -7.92 8.05 8.48
C PRO A 11 -7.03 6.93 7.89
N ALA A 12 -7.39 6.44 6.70
CA ALA A 12 -6.60 5.45 5.98
C ALA A 12 -5.28 6.06 5.48
N THR A 13 -4.18 5.31 5.54
CA THR A 13 -2.86 5.74 5.07
C THR A 13 -2.27 4.76 4.06
N LEU A 14 -1.43 5.28 3.17
CA LEU A 14 -0.54 4.51 2.31
C LEU A 14 0.88 4.72 2.82
N ASN A 15 1.53 3.63 3.23
CA ASN A 15 2.89 3.67 3.77
C ASN A 15 3.86 3.07 2.75
N PHE A 16 4.93 3.80 2.47
CA PHE A 16 6.06 3.34 1.69
C PHE A 16 7.29 3.41 2.58
N GLU A 17 8.05 2.32 2.63
CA GLU A 17 9.20 2.19 3.52
C GLU A 17 10.43 1.85 2.69
N VAL A 18 11.53 2.56 2.96
CA VAL A 18 12.83 2.29 2.36
C VAL A 18 13.83 2.16 3.49
N VAL A 19 14.58 1.05 3.48
CA VAL A 19 15.68 0.81 4.40
C VAL A 19 16.97 0.99 3.62
N VAL A 20 17.83 1.89 4.09
CA VAL A 20 19.16 2.13 3.53
C VAL A 20 20.22 1.57 4.47
N SER A 21 21.38 1.21 3.92
CA SER A 21 22.50 0.68 4.70
C SER A 21 23.32 1.80 5.35
N ARG A 22 23.37 2.98 4.72
CA ARG A 22 24.17 4.11 5.18
C ARG A 22 23.32 5.37 5.27
N GLU A 23 23.53 6.17 6.31
CA GLU A 23 22.68 7.35 6.58
C GLU A 23 22.75 8.40 5.46
N GLU A 24 23.91 8.55 4.82
CA GLU A 24 24.12 9.47 3.70
C GLU A 24 23.25 9.13 2.47
N GLU A 25 22.67 7.92 2.41
CA GLU A 25 21.78 7.51 1.32
C GLU A 25 20.33 7.97 1.55
N LEU A 26 19.97 8.40 2.77
CA LEU A 26 18.60 8.81 3.11
C LEU A 26 18.05 9.92 2.20
N PRO A 27 18.78 11.04 1.95
CA PRO A 27 18.25 12.10 1.08
C PRO A 27 17.98 11.59 -0.35
N ARG A 28 18.87 10.74 -0.87
CA ARG A 28 18.73 10.15 -2.21
C ARG A 28 17.56 9.15 -2.26
N ALA A 29 17.37 8.36 -1.21
CA ALA A 29 16.26 7.42 -1.10
C ALA A 29 14.91 8.16 -1.06
N GLU A 30 14.83 9.23 -0.27
CA GLU A 30 13.65 10.10 -0.23
C GLU A 30 13.36 10.71 -1.60
N GLU A 31 14.35 11.35 -2.23
CA GLU A 31 14.21 11.95 -3.57
C GLU A 31 13.73 10.91 -4.60
N THR A 32 14.31 9.72 -4.60
CA THR A 32 13.95 8.64 -5.52
C THR A 32 12.51 8.19 -5.31
N LEU A 33 12.09 7.98 -4.05
CA LEU A 33 10.72 7.57 -3.74
C LEU A 33 9.71 8.65 -4.18
N LEU A 34 10.01 9.92 -3.88
CA LEU A 34 9.15 11.03 -4.29
C LEU A 34 9.04 11.16 -5.80
N ALA A 35 10.16 11.03 -6.53
CA ALA A 35 10.16 11.04 -7.99
C ALA A 35 9.32 9.89 -8.58
N LEU A 36 9.36 8.70 -7.97
CA LEU A 36 8.54 7.57 -8.40
C LEU A 36 7.04 7.81 -8.17
N LEU A 37 6.66 8.37 -7.02
CA LEU A 37 5.26 8.70 -6.72
C LEU A 37 4.73 9.81 -7.65
N ASP A 38 5.53 10.84 -7.89
CA ASP A 38 5.20 11.91 -8.84
C ASP A 38 5.04 11.37 -10.26
N ARG A 39 5.91 10.43 -10.66
CA ARG A 39 5.82 9.76 -11.95
C ARG A 39 4.53 8.95 -12.07
N LEU A 40 4.18 8.15 -11.06
CA LEU A 40 2.91 7.40 -11.02
C LEU A 40 1.69 8.32 -11.09
N ALA A 41 1.76 9.52 -10.51
CA ALA A 41 0.69 10.51 -10.56
C ALA A 41 0.51 11.15 -11.95
N ARG A 42 1.57 11.18 -12.79
CA ARG A 42 1.59 11.92 -14.06
C ARG A 42 1.59 11.03 -15.31
N GLU A 43 2.20 9.86 -15.22
CA GLU A 43 2.38 8.94 -16.33
C GLU A 43 1.52 7.68 -16.13
N PRO A 44 0.95 7.12 -17.22
CA PRO A 44 0.28 5.84 -17.16
C PRO A 44 1.16 4.76 -16.52
N ALA A 45 0.54 3.92 -15.67
CA ALA A 45 1.21 2.76 -15.11
C ALA A 45 1.76 1.85 -16.23
N ALA A 46 2.82 1.11 -15.91
CA ALA A 46 3.50 0.24 -16.86
C ALA A 46 2.51 -0.76 -17.52
N PRO A 47 2.65 -1.03 -18.84
CA PRO A 47 1.84 -2.04 -19.52
C PRO A 47 1.92 -3.39 -18.80
N GLY A 48 0.79 -4.05 -18.57
CA GLY A 48 0.73 -5.33 -17.87
C GLY A 48 0.76 -5.24 -16.33
N GLY A 49 1.07 -4.08 -15.76
CA GLY A 49 1.19 -3.90 -14.31
C GLY A 49 -0.15 -4.05 -13.58
N LEU A 50 -1.22 -3.51 -14.17
CA LEU A 50 -2.57 -3.63 -13.60
C LEU A 50 -3.07 -5.07 -13.64
N GLU A 51 -2.90 -5.76 -14.77
CA GLU A 51 -3.31 -7.15 -14.96
C GLU A 51 -2.58 -8.07 -13.98
N LEU A 52 -1.29 -7.83 -13.77
CA LEU A 52 -0.48 -8.55 -12.78
C LEU A 52 -1.00 -8.29 -11.36
N ALA A 53 -1.25 -7.04 -10.99
CA ALA A 53 -1.75 -6.68 -9.67
C ALA A 53 -3.12 -7.33 -9.39
N GLN A 54 -4.05 -7.26 -10.36
CA GLN A 54 -5.36 -7.90 -10.26
C GLN A 54 -5.24 -9.42 -10.12
N LYS A 55 -4.38 -10.06 -10.92
CA LYS A 55 -4.11 -11.51 -10.82
C LYS A 55 -3.59 -11.89 -9.44
N GLN A 56 -2.68 -11.10 -8.88
CA GLN A 56 -2.13 -11.33 -7.55
C GLN A 56 -3.22 -11.21 -6.48
N LEU A 57 -4.04 -10.16 -6.52
CA LEU A 57 -5.15 -9.95 -5.58
C LEU A 57 -6.18 -11.09 -5.62
N ARG A 58 -6.52 -11.61 -6.81
CA ARG A 58 -7.39 -12.80 -6.95
C ARG A 58 -6.75 -14.03 -6.31
N ALA A 59 -5.47 -14.27 -6.57
CA ALA A 59 -4.74 -15.41 -6.01
C ALA A 59 -4.65 -15.32 -4.47
N ASP A 60 -4.47 -14.12 -3.92
CA ASP A 60 -4.48 -13.87 -2.47
C ASP A 60 -5.86 -14.17 -1.87
N TRP A 61 -6.92 -13.70 -2.51
CA TRP A 61 -8.30 -14.02 -2.09
C TRP A 61 -8.57 -15.53 -2.11
N HIS A 62 -8.21 -16.24 -3.19
CA HIS A 62 -8.39 -17.69 -3.27
C HIS A 62 -7.64 -18.45 -2.17
N ARG A 63 -6.46 -17.97 -1.77
CA ARG A 63 -5.73 -18.56 -0.64
C ARG A 63 -6.42 -18.28 0.68
N LEU A 64 -6.84 -17.03 0.91
CA LEU A 64 -7.54 -16.60 2.12
C LEU A 64 -8.85 -17.37 2.31
N ALA A 65 -9.68 -17.47 1.27
CA ALA A 65 -11.01 -18.06 1.36
C ALA A 65 -11.03 -19.58 1.60
N ARG A 66 -9.89 -20.27 1.41
CA ARG A 66 -9.73 -21.71 1.72
C ARG A 66 -9.37 -21.98 3.18
N ASP A 67 -9.08 -20.93 3.94
CA ASP A 67 -8.76 -21.00 5.36
C ASP A 67 -9.94 -20.42 6.13
N ALA A 68 -10.64 -21.26 6.90
CA ALA A 68 -11.87 -20.89 7.58
C ALA A 68 -11.66 -19.80 8.63
N ASP A 69 -10.51 -19.81 9.33
CA ASP A 69 -10.20 -18.82 10.35
C ASP A 69 -9.92 -17.46 9.71
N ARG A 70 -9.14 -17.45 8.62
CA ARG A 70 -8.85 -16.22 7.87
C ARG A 70 -10.08 -15.65 7.18
N LEU A 71 -10.94 -16.52 6.63
CA LEU A 71 -12.21 -16.09 6.03
C LEU A 71 -13.16 -15.52 7.08
N GLY A 72 -13.29 -16.18 8.24
CA GLY A 72 -14.09 -15.70 9.36
C GLY A 72 -13.63 -14.34 9.85
N PHE A 73 -12.31 -14.15 9.97
CA PHE A 73 -11.71 -12.86 10.29
C PHE A 73 -12.07 -11.78 9.26
N GLU A 74 -11.90 -12.04 7.96
CA GLU A 74 -12.17 -11.05 6.91
C GLU A 74 -13.66 -10.63 6.88
N ILE A 75 -14.57 -11.59 7.00
CA ILE A 75 -16.01 -11.32 7.11
C ILE A 75 -16.33 -10.46 8.34
N GLY A 76 -15.73 -10.82 9.49
CA GLY A 76 -15.88 -10.05 10.72
C GLY A 76 -15.33 -8.62 10.58
N HIS A 77 -14.18 -8.46 9.93
CA HIS A 77 -13.58 -7.15 9.66
C HIS A 77 -14.51 -6.26 8.83
N PHE A 78 -15.05 -6.77 7.72
CA PHE A 78 -16.03 -6.04 6.92
C PHE A 78 -17.31 -5.70 7.72
N GLN A 79 -17.79 -6.60 8.58
CA GLN A 79 -18.96 -6.34 9.41
C GLN A 79 -18.73 -5.25 10.45
N VAL A 80 -17.53 -5.15 11.01
CA VAL A 80 -17.18 -4.10 11.98
C VAL A 80 -16.98 -2.75 11.29
N MET A 81 -16.35 -2.73 10.12
CA MET A 81 -16.02 -1.48 9.41
C MET A 81 -17.21 -0.89 8.64
N ASP A 82 -18.13 -1.73 8.15
CA ASP A 82 -19.30 -1.31 7.37
C ASP A 82 -20.41 -2.38 7.39
N SER A 83 -20.31 -3.38 6.49
CA SER A 83 -21.19 -4.55 6.45
C SER A 83 -20.46 -5.70 5.79
N TRP A 84 -20.67 -6.93 6.27
CA TRP A 84 -20.13 -8.12 5.59
C TRP A 84 -20.55 -8.20 4.11
N ARG A 85 -21.70 -7.60 3.76
CA ARG A 85 -22.24 -7.59 2.38
C ARG A 85 -21.39 -6.78 1.41
N THR A 86 -20.51 -5.89 1.88
CA THR A 86 -19.64 -5.09 1.00
C THR A 86 -18.35 -5.81 0.63
N LEU A 87 -18.05 -6.98 1.20
CA LEU A 87 -16.90 -7.81 0.84
C LEU A 87 -16.92 -8.23 -0.64
N GLN A 88 -18.05 -8.75 -1.12
CA GLN A 88 -18.16 -9.19 -2.52
C GLN A 88 -18.01 -8.00 -3.51
N PRO A 89 -18.75 -6.89 -3.38
CA PRO A 89 -18.53 -5.69 -4.20
C PRO A 89 -17.11 -5.13 -4.13
N TYR A 90 -16.44 -5.25 -2.97
CA TYR A 90 -15.05 -4.81 -2.83
C TYR A 90 -14.08 -5.65 -3.66
N LEU A 91 -14.26 -6.97 -3.70
CA LEU A 91 -13.48 -7.87 -4.53
C LEU A 91 -13.75 -7.61 -6.02
N GLU A 92 -15.01 -7.41 -6.40
CA GLU A 92 -15.41 -7.07 -7.77
C GLU A 92 -14.81 -5.73 -8.23
N ALA A 93 -14.79 -4.71 -7.36
CA ALA A 93 -14.21 -3.42 -7.67
C ALA A 93 -12.70 -3.51 -7.97
N ARG A 94 -11.96 -4.39 -7.28
CA ARG A 94 -10.54 -4.64 -7.57
C ARG A 94 -10.36 -5.23 -8.98
N ASP A 95 -11.20 -6.17 -9.37
CA ASP A 95 -11.15 -6.82 -10.69
C ASP A 95 -11.61 -5.90 -11.82
N GLN A 96 -12.53 -4.97 -11.55
CA GLN A 96 -13.06 -4.02 -12.53
C GLN A 96 -12.25 -2.71 -12.62
N THR A 97 -11.24 -2.53 -11.76
CA THR A 97 -10.43 -1.31 -11.74
C THR A 97 -9.74 -1.10 -13.08
N SER A 98 -9.83 0.10 -13.64
CA SER A 98 -9.18 0.47 -14.90
C SER A 98 -7.84 1.19 -14.69
N LEU A 99 -7.00 1.28 -15.73
CA LEU A 99 -5.80 2.11 -15.70
C LEU A 99 -6.13 3.59 -15.45
N GLN A 100 -7.26 4.07 -15.98
CA GLN A 100 -7.72 5.44 -15.76
C GLN A 100 -8.07 5.70 -14.30
N ASP A 101 -8.68 4.72 -13.62
CA ASP A 101 -8.96 4.84 -12.18
C ASP A 101 -7.69 4.93 -11.36
N VAL A 102 -6.70 4.08 -11.67
CA VAL A 102 -5.39 4.13 -11.01
C VAL A 102 -4.72 5.48 -11.22
N GLN A 103 -4.68 5.99 -12.46
CA GLN A 103 -4.09 7.29 -12.77
C GLN A 103 -4.78 8.42 -12.00
N ARG A 104 -6.12 8.42 -12.02
CA ARG A 104 -6.94 9.43 -11.35
C ARG A 104 -6.72 9.41 -9.84
N LEU A 105 -6.62 8.23 -9.24
CA LEU A 105 -6.37 8.10 -7.80
C LEU A 105 -4.94 8.47 -7.43
N ALA A 106 -3.94 8.08 -8.22
CA ALA A 106 -2.55 8.47 -8.03
C ALA A 106 -2.39 10.00 -8.09
N ALA A 107 -2.96 10.65 -9.11
CA ALA A 107 -2.96 12.11 -9.23
C ALA A 107 -3.69 12.82 -8.08
N ARG A 108 -4.70 12.18 -7.49
CA ARG A 108 -5.47 12.75 -6.37
C ARG A 108 -4.74 12.64 -5.03
N TYR A 109 -4.07 11.51 -4.78
CA TYR A 109 -3.57 11.18 -3.45
C TYR A 109 -2.07 11.38 -3.30
N PHE A 110 -1.27 11.22 -4.36
CA PHE A 110 0.18 11.45 -4.33
C PHE A 110 0.49 12.93 -4.59
N VAL A 111 0.05 13.77 -3.65
CA VAL A 111 0.33 15.22 -3.60
C VAL A 111 1.06 15.55 -2.31
N ALA A 112 1.82 16.65 -2.30
CA ALA A 112 2.68 17.02 -1.17
C ALA A 112 1.89 17.25 0.12
N GLU A 113 0.67 17.74 0.03
CA GLU A 113 -0.23 18.05 1.15
C GLU A 113 -0.71 16.80 1.90
N ASN A 114 -0.69 15.62 1.24
CA ASN A 114 -1.12 14.35 1.84
C ASN A 114 0.07 13.54 2.41
N ARG A 115 1.28 14.11 2.40
CA ARG A 115 2.52 13.40 2.72
C ARG A 115 3.03 13.72 4.12
N SER A 116 3.35 12.67 4.87
CA SER A 116 4.21 12.75 6.06
C SER A 116 5.44 11.87 5.85
N ILE A 117 6.62 12.39 6.20
CA ILE A 117 7.90 11.65 6.10
C ILE A 117 8.44 11.46 7.52
N GLY A 118 8.73 10.20 7.86
CA GLY A 118 9.37 9.83 9.11
C GLY A 118 10.67 9.08 8.85
N ILE A 119 11.74 9.48 9.52
CA ILE A 119 13.03 8.79 9.47
C ILE A 119 13.28 8.16 10.84
N VAL A 120 13.44 6.84 10.85
CA VAL A 120 13.79 6.09 12.06
C VAL A 120 15.25 5.70 11.97
N ARG A 121 16.02 6.13 12.97
CA ARG A 121 17.43 5.75 13.13
C ARG A 121 17.55 4.69 14.22
N PRO A 122 18.44 3.69 14.05
CA PRO A 122 18.75 2.79 15.15
C PRO A 122 19.36 3.58 16.32
N PRO A 123 19.22 3.10 17.57
CA PRO A 123 19.91 3.69 18.70
C PRO A 123 21.43 3.62 18.51
N GLU A 124 22.17 4.63 19.01
CA GLU A 124 23.63 4.73 18.85
C GLU A 124 24.38 3.46 19.31
N THR A 125 23.87 2.79 20.36
CA THR A 125 24.43 1.53 20.87
C THR A 125 24.37 0.38 19.86
N ALA A 126 23.38 0.37 18.97
CA ALA A 126 23.25 -0.64 17.92
C ALA A 126 24.08 -0.29 16.67
N ALA A 127 24.35 0.99 16.43
CA ALA A 127 25.24 1.44 15.35
C ALA A 127 26.70 1.10 15.64
N ALA A 128 27.17 1.34 16.87
CA ALA A 128 28.53 1.01 17.30
C ALA A 128 28.85 -0.50 17.23
N ALA A 129 27.86 -1.37 17.44
CA ALA A 129 28.03 -2.82 17.33
C ALA A 129 28.22 -3.31 15.88
N ARG A 130 27.80 -2.52 14.88
CA ARG A 130 27.94 -2.86 13.44
C ARG A 130 29.26 -2.38 12.84
N GLU A 131 29.88 -1.37 13.41
CA GLU A 131 31.19 -0.84 12.97
C GLU A 131 32.38 -1.56 13.63
N GLY A 132 32.15 -2.29 14.72
CA GLY A 132 33.17 -3.09 15.43
C GLY A 132 33.31 -4.54 14.98
N LEU A 133 32.70 -4.91 13.84
CA LEU A 133 32.72 -6.23 13.20
C LEU A 133 33.34 -6.12 11.80
#